data_AF-A0A0B8T185-F1
#
_entry.id   AF-A0A0B8T185-F1
#
_cell.length_a   1.000
_cell.length_b   1.000
_cell.length_c   1.000
_cell.angle_alpha   90.00
_cell.angle_beta   90.00
_cell.angle_gamma   90.00
#
_symmetry.space_group_name_H-M   'P 1'
#
loop_
_entity.id
_entity.type
_entity.pdbx_description
1 polymer ?
#
loop_
_entity_poly.entity_id
_entity_poly.type
_entity_poly.pdbx_seq_one_letter_code
_entity_poly.pdbx_strand_id
1 'polypeptide(L)'
;MKAFLTMNIISKLTLLLLCCLSVAFSSCSKAEQQPNPYADLPEPELEKLANEKYGAIIALAQNVPCTDAKQWKMMDIQTVCGRYHLIYNRDTDESKLRVMVRDYNAIVAIYAPLIAPRINCMAYQKPKGIACRDEKPILTY
;
A
#
# COMPACT_ATOMS: atom_id res chain seq x y z
N MET A 1 2.80 -40.66 -59.05
CA MET A 1 3.70 -40.17 -57.98
C MET A 1 3.44 -38.68 -57.77
N LYS A 2 2.42 -38.21 -57.03
CA LYS A 2 2.25 -38.20 -55.56
C LYS A 2 3.41 -37.62 -54.71
N ALA A 3 4.40 -36.96 -55.32
CA ALA A 3 5.57 -36.44 -54.58
C ALA A 3 5.68 -34.91 -54.49
N PHE A 4 4.89 -34.12 -55.24
CA PHE A 4 5.19 -32.69 -55.40
C PHE A 4 4.34 -31.72 -54.55
N LEU A 5 3.27 -32.19 -53.90
CA LEU A 5 2.33 -31.33 -53.16
C LEU A 5 2.56 -31.29 -51.64
N THR A 6 3.47 -32.11 -51.11
CA THR A 6 3.69 -32.24 -49.65
C THR A 6 4.84 -31.38 -49.13
N MET A 7 5.80 -30.97 -49.96
CA MET A 7 7.01 -30.29 -49.48
C MET A 7 6.83 -28.81 -49.12
N ASN A 8 5.82 -28.13 -49.67
CA ASN A 8 5.64 -26.68 -49.45
C ASN A 8 4.80 -26.33 -48.20
N ILE A 9 4.04 -27.30 -47.68
CA ILE A 9 3.17 -27.10 -46.50
C ILE A 9 3.95 -27.38 -45.21
N ILE A 10 4.86 -28.37 -45.23
CA ILE A 10 5.67 -28.77 -44.07
C ILE A 10 6.70 -27.69 -43.70
N SER A 11 7.28 -26.99 -44.69
CA SER A 11 8.30 -25.94 -44.45
C SER A 11 7.74 -24.65 -43.84
N LYS A 12 6.46 -24.32 -44.08
CA LYS A 12 5.81 -23.14 -43.47
C LYS A 12 5.28 -23.43 -42.06
N LEU A 13 4.91 -24.68 -41.78
CA LEU A 13 4.40 -25.09 -40.46
C LEU A 13 5.51 -25.19 -39.41
N THR A 14 6.73 -25.58 -39.82
CA THR A 14 7.89 -25.63 -38.91
C THR A 14 8.44 -24.25 -38.55
N LEU A 15 8.33 -23.26 -39.46
CA LEU A 15 8.77 -21.89 -39.18
C LEU A 15 7.82 -21.15 -38.20
N LEU A 16 6.52 -21.44 -38.26
CA LEU A 16 5.53 -20.87 -37.34
C LEU A 16 5.61 -21.47 -35.93
N LEU A 17 5.93 -22.76 -35.79
CA LEU A 17 6.11 -23.38 -34.47
C LEU A 17 7.36 -22.86 -33.74
N LEU A 18 8.43 -22.51 -34.47
CA LEU A 18 9.66 -21.98 -33.87
C LEU A 18 9.49 -20.53 -33.34
N CYS A 19 8.55 -19.77 -33.90
CA CYS A 19 8.34 -18.37 -33.52
C CYS A 19 7.42 -18.23 -32.28
N CYS A 20 6.68 -19.28 -31.91
CA CYS A 20 5.84 -19.29 -30.70
C CYS A 20 6.60 -19.75 -29.44
N LEU A 21 7.75 -20.42 -29.58
CA LEU A 21 8.57 -20.83 -28.42
C LEU A 21 9.51 -19.72 -27.89
N SER A 22 9.73 -18.64 -28.63
CA SER A 22 10.65 -17.56 -28.24
C SER A 22 10.03 -16.47 -27.34
N VAL A 23 8.71 -16.50 -27.09
CA VAL A 23 8.02 -15.51 -26.24
C VAL A 23 7.83 -15.96 -24.78
N ALA A 24 8.34 -17.14 -24.40
CA ALA A 24 8.17 -17.70 -23.05
C ALA A 24 9.20 -17.21 -22.01
N PHE A 25 10.09 -16.28 -22.36
CA PHE A 25 10.94 -15.57 -21.39
C PHE A 25 10.42 -14.14 -21.18
N SER A 26 9.13 -14.00 -20.85
CA SER A 26 8.71 -12.87 -20.04
C SER A 26 9.45 -13.01 -18.72
N SER A 27 10.61 -12.34 -18.63
CA SER A 27 11.37 -12.15 -17.40
C SER A 27 10.41 -11.56 -16.38
N CYS A 28 9.81 -12.45 -15.58
CA CYS A 28 9.17 -12.07 -14.35
C CYS A 28 10.34 -11.74 -13.43
N SER A 29 10.88 -10.53 -13.57
CA SER A 29 11.73 -9.97 -12.54
C SER A 29 10.86 -9.90 -11.30
N LYS A 30 10.94 -10.94 -10.45
CA LYS A 30 10.64 -10.80 -9.03
C LYS A 30 11.50 -9.62 -8.62
N ALA A 31 10.88 -8.45 -8.47
CA ALA A 31 11.52 -7.34 -7.81
C ALA A 31 12.07 -7.94 -6.51
N GLU A 32 13.39 -8.00 -6.40
CA GLU A 32 14.07 -8.45 -5.21
C GLU A 32 13.52 -7.57 -4.10
N GLN A 33 12.61 -8.14 -3.29
CA GLN A 33 11.92 -7.39 -2.25
C GLN A 33 13.01 -6.99 -1.26
N GLN A 34 13.43 -5.73 -1.31
CA GLN A 34 14.34 -5.20 -0.31
C GLN A 34 13.77 -5.56 1.07
N PRO A 35 14.58 -6.14 1.96
CA PRO A 35 14.12 -6.53 3.28
C PRO A 35 13.55 -5.31 4.00
N ASN A 36 12.46 -5.50 4.75
CA ASN A 36 11.88 -4.44 5.56
C ASN A 36 12.92 -3.98 6.59
N PRO A 37 13.29 -2.69 6.63
CA PRO A 37 14.37 -2.19 7.49
C PRO A 37 14.09 -2.36 9.00
N TYR A 38 12.85 -2.69 9.37
CA TYR A 38 12.41 -2.87 10.75
C TYR A 38 12.27 -4.34 11.17
N ALA A 39 12.61 -5.30 10.30
CA ALA A 39 12.31 -6.72 10.51
C ALA A 39 12.97 -7.33 11.76
N ASP A 40 14.14 -6.82 12.16
CA ASP A 40 14.93 -7.37 13.27
C ASP A 40 14.70 -6.65 14.60
N LEU A 41 13.81 -5.65 14.63
CA LEU A 41 13.54 -4.89 15.86
C LEU A 41 12.59 -5.66 16.79
N PRO A 42 12.82 -5.62 18.12
CA PRO A 42 11.94 -6.24 19.08
C PRO A 42 10.59 -5.49 19.20
N GLU A 43 9.55 -6.22 19.63
CA GLU A 43 8.17 -5.72 19.76
C GLU A 43 8.06 -4.34 20.47
N PRO A 44 8.70 -4.09 21.63
CA PRO A 44 8.59 -2.80 22.31
C PRO A 44 9.21 -1.63 21.53
N GLU A 45 10.25 -1.90 20.73
CA GLU A 45 10.91 -0.89 19.92
C GLU A 45 10.10 -0.57 18.66
N LEU A 46 9.47 -1.59 18.06
CA LEU A 46 8.48 -1.42 17.00
C LEU A 46 7.29 -0.57 17.46
N GLU A 47 6.75 -0.83 18.66
CA GLU A 47 5.66 -0.04 19.25
C GLU A 47 6.05 1.43 19.42
N LYS A 48 7.21 1.67 20.04
CA LYS A 48 7.73 3.03 20.25
C LYS A 48 7.88 3.78 18.92
N LEU A 49 8.53 3.18 17.94
CA LEU A 49 8.75 3.80 16.63
C LEU A 49 7.43 4.02 15.87
N ALA A 50 6.48 3.07 15.94
CA ALA A 50 5.16 3.24 15.35
C ALA A 50 4.43 4.46 15.95
N ASN A 51 4.45 4.61 17.27
CA ASN A 51 3.84 5.73 17.97
C ASN A 51 4.50 7.07 17.61
N GLU A 52 5.83 7.13 17.60
CA GLU A 52 6.58 8.33 17.22
C GLU A 52 6.28 8.76 15.77
N LYS A 53 6.32 7.82 14.82
CA LYS A 53 6.06 8.12 13.41
C LYS A 53 4.61 8.50 13.16
N TYR A 54 3.65 7.83 13.81
CA TYR A 54 2.25 8.21 13.71
C TYR A 54 2.00 9.61 14.27
N GLY A 55 2.61 9.96 15.41
CA GLY A 55 2.57 11.31 15.96
C GLY A 55 3.08 12.37 14.98
N ALA A 56 4.22 12.11 14.31
CA ALA A 56 4.77 13.00 13.28
C ALA A 56 3.85 13.13 12.05
N ILE A 57 3.20 12.03 11.64
CA ILE A 57 2.20 12.04 10.56
C ILE A 57 1.03 12.95 10.93
N ILE A 58 0.47 12.80 12.13
CA ILE A 58 -0.65 13.64 12.60
C ILE A 58 -0.23 15.11 12.71
N ALA A 59 0.95 15.38 13.25
CA ALA A 59 1.49 16.73 13.36
C ALA A 59 1.66 17.42 12.00
N LEU A 60 1.96 16.67 10.93
CA LEU A 60 2.03 17.22 9.57
C LEU A 60 0.65 17.34 8.92
N ALA A 61 -0.20 16.32 9.09
CA ALA A 61 -1.50 16.21 8.44
C ALA A 61 -2.55 17.17 9.00
N GLN A 62 -2.47 17.47 10.30
CA GLN A 62 -3.50 18.15 11.09
C GLN A 62 -2.91 19.34 11.87
N ASN A 63 -2.02 20.10 11.25
CA ASN A 63 -1.33 21.25 11.87
C ASN A 63 -2.15 22.55 11.94
N VAL A 64 -3.38 22.54 11.43
CA VAL A 64 -4.29 23.67 11.41
C VAL A 64 -5.66 23.27 11.97
N PRO A 65 -6.39 24.19 12.63
CA PRO A 65 -7.73 23.91 13.13
C PRO A 65 -8.71 23.63 11.98
N CYS A 66 -9.62 22.68 12.19
CA CYS A 66 -10.69 22.35 11.25
C CYS A 66 -11.85 23.31 11.42
N THR A 67 -12.07 24.17 10.41
CA THR A 67 -13.23 25.07 10.33
C THR A 67 -14.13 24.76 9.14
N ASP A 68 -13.56 24.26 8.03
CA ASP A 68 -14.29 23.81 6.84
C ASP A 68 -13.85 22.40 6.43
N ALA A 69 -14.77 21.43 6.53
CA ALA A 69 -14.52 20.04 6.17
C ALA A 69 -14.11 19.85 4.69
N LYS A 70 -14.47 20.77 3.79
CA LYS A 70 -14.09 20.69 2.37
C LYS A 70 -12.60 20.90 2.16
N GLN A 71 -11.90 21.51 3.10
CA GLN A 71 -10.44 21.70 3.08
C GLN A 71 -9.65 20.46 3.50
N TRP A 72 -10.33 19.35 3.78
CA TRP A 72 -9.70 18.12 4.24
C TRP A 72 -9.86 17.00 3.22
N LYS A 73 -8.92 16.07 3.25
CA LYS A 73 -8.85 14.87 2.41
C LYS A 73 -8.60 13.64 3.30
N MET A 74 -8.81 12.46 2.73
CA MET A 74 -8.52 11.18 3.39
C MET A 74 -7.53 10.39 2.56
N MET A 75 -6.63 9.65 3.22
CA MET A 75 -5.83 8.61 2.60
C MET A 75 -5.75 7.38 3.50
N ASP A 76 -5.53 6.21 2.90
CA ASP A 76 -5.38 4.96 3.64
C ASP A 76 -4.07 4.95 4.43
N ILE A 77 -4.15 4.42 5.65
CA ILE A 77 -3.02 4.13 6.53
C ILE A 77 -3.24 2.75 7.18
N GLN A 78 -2.18 1.99 7.45
CA GLN A 78 -2.31 0.73 8.17
C GLN A 78 -2.43 0.98 9.67
N THR A 79 -3.01 0.04 10.39
CA THR A 79 -3.06 0.00 11.85
C THR A 79 -2.95 -1.46 12.27
N VAL A 80 -2.80 -1.72 13.56
CA VAL A 80 -2.85 -3.09 14.09
C VAL A 80 -4.16 -3.80 13.71
N CYS A 81 -5.27 -3.05 13.64
CA CYS A 81 -6.58 -3.56 13.27
C CYS A 81 -6.87 -3.56 11.75
N GLY A 82 -5.84 -3.37 10.93
CA GLY A 82 -5.97 -3.32 9.48
C GLY A 82 -6.02 -1.89 8.94
N ARG A 83 -6.75 -1.67 7.84
CA ARG A 83 -6.76 -0.37 7.17
C ARG A 83 -7.62 0.65 7.89
N TYR A 84 -7.11 1.87 8.00
CA TYR A 84 -7.78 3.04 8.54
C TYR A 84 -7.63 4.25 7.59
N HIS A 85 -8.34 5.33 7.89
CA HIS A 85 -8.32 6.56 7.08
C HIS A 85 -7.64 7.70 7.84
N LEU A 86 -6.48 8.12 7.36
CA LEU A 86 -5.80 9.33 7.82
C LEU A 86 -6.48 10.55 7.19
N ILE A 87 -6.97 11.47 8.03
CA ILE A 87 -7.46 12.78 7.56
C ILE A 87 -6.29 13.78 7.55
N TYR A 88 -6.17 14.53 6.45
CA TYR A 88 -5.14 15.56 6.27
C TYR A 88 -5.68 16.80 5.57
N ASN A 89 -5.11 17.97 5.88
CA ASN A 89 -5.50 19.22 5.25
C ASN A 89 -5.01 19.26 3.78
N ARG A 90 -5.78 19.91 2.89
CA ARG A 90 -5.43 20.03 1.46
C ARG A 90 -4.10 20.74 1.22
N ASP A 91 -3.71 21.63 2.11
CA ASP A 91 -2.48 22.42 2.01
C ASP A 91 -1.25 21.68 2.56
N THR A 92 -1.43 20.49 3.14
CA THR A 92 -0.32 19.61 3.54
C THR A 92 0.47 19.15 2.31
N ASP A 93 1.80 19.11 2.43
CA ASP A 93 2.67 18.45 1.44
C ASP A 93 2.35 16.94 1.35
N GLU A 94 1.48 16.60 0.41
CA GLU A 94 0.97 15.25 0.23
C GLU A 94 2.08 14.26 -0.15
N SER A 95 3.13 14.70 -0.85
CA SER A 95 4.26 13.84 -1.23
C SER A 95 5.06 13.44 -0.01
N LYS A 96 5.41 14.42 0.84
CA LYS A 96 6.07 14.18 2.12
C LYS A 96 5.23 13.30 3.02
N LEU A 97 3.93 13.59 3.12
CA LEU A 97 3.00 12.79 3.92
C LEU A 97 2.96 11.33 3.47
N ARG A 98 2.89 11.06 2.15
CA ARG A 98 2.89 9.70 1.60
C ARG A 98 4.18 8.93 1.92
N VAL A 99 5.33 9.61 1.90
CA VAL A 99 6.61 9.00 2.31
C VAL A 99 6.56 8.59 3.78
N MET A 100 6.06 9.46 4.65
CA MET A 100 5.93 9.18 6.09
C MET A 100 4.94 8.04 6.37
N VAL A 101 3.78 8.04 5.69
CA VAL A 101 2.78 6.97 5.82
C VAL A 101 3.34 5.63 5.34
N ARG A 102 4.08 5.60 4.23
CA ARG A 102 4.73 4.38 3.74
C ARG A 102 5.74 3.83 4.75
N ASP A 103 6.56 4.70 5.33
CA ASP A 103 7.56 4.34 6.32
C ASP A 103 6.92 3.78 7.60
N TYR A 104 5.88 4.45 8.10
CA TYR A 104 5.06 3.94 9.20
C TYR A 104 4.39 2.59 8.87
N ASN A 105 3.80 2.44 7.68
CA ASN A 105 3.17 1.19 7.26
C ASN A 105 4.18 0.04 7.18
N ALA A 106 5.45 0.30 6.89
CA ALA A 106 6.49 -0.72 6.92
C ALA A 106 6.71 -1.26 8.35
N ILE A 107 6.66 -0.41 9.37
CA ILE A 107 6.70 -0.85 10.78
C ILE A 107 5.46 -1.69 11.11
N VAL A 108 4.28 -1.17 10.79
CA VAL A 108 3.00 -1.82 11.12
C VAL A 108 2.87 -3.18 10.44
N ALA A 109 3.45 -3.38 9.25
CA ALA A 109 3.47 -4.68 8.58
C ALA A 109 4.17 -5.78 9.40
N ILE A 110 5.14 -5.43 10.26
CA ILE A 110 5.82 -6.36 11.17
C ILE A 110 5.15 -6.39 12.53
N TYR A 111 4.75 -5.22 13.04
CA TYR A 111 4.20 -5.06 14.38
C TYR A 111 2.77 -5.61 14.52
N ALA A 112 1.90 -5.36 13.53
CA ALA A 112 0.48 -5.73 13.63
C ALA A 112 0.25 -7.24 13.85
N PRO A 113 0.92 -8.17 13.15
CA PRO A 113 0.77 -9.60 13.40
C PRO A 113 1.13 -10.05 14.83
N LEU A 114 2.03 -9.33 15.51
CA LEU A 114 2.45 -9.64 16.89
C LEU A 114 1.37 -9.27 17.91
N ILE A 115 0.64 -8.18 17.64
CA ILE A 115 -0.30 -7.55 18.58
C ILE A 115 -1.76 -7.90 18.27
N ALA A 116 -2.15 -8.00 17.01
CA ALA A 116 -3.54 -8.23 16.59
C ALA A 116 -4.22 -9.43 17.30
N PRO A 117 -3.54 -10.56 17.58
CA PRO A 117 -4.14 -11.66 18.34
C PRO A 117 -4.45 -11.35 19.82
N ARG A 118 -3.87 -10.28 20.37
CA ARG A 118 -3.98 -9.89 21.78
C ARG A 118 -4.97 -8.75 22.02
N ILE A 119 -5.56 -8.19 20.96
CA ILE A 119 -6.48 -7.05 21.04
C ILE A 119 -7.79 -7.35 20.33
N ASN A 120 -8.87 -6.70 20.77
CA ASN A 120 -10.17 -6.79 20.11
C ASN A 120 -10.30 -5.67 19.08
N CYS A 121 -10.19 -6.01 17.80
CA CYS A 121 -10.33 -5.06 16.72
C CYS A 121 -11.80 -4.93 16.30
N MET A 122 -12.26 -3.69 16.19
CA MET A 122 -13.55 -3.41 15.55
C MET A 122 -13.50 -3.75 14.07
N ALA A 123 -14.62 -4.25 13.54
CA ALA A 123 -14.76 -4.47 12.11
C ALA A 123 -14.57 -3.15 11.34
N TYR A 124 -13.91 -3.24 10.19
CA TYR A 124 -13.71 -2.08 9.32
C TYR A 124 -15.04 -1.44 8.93
N GLN A 125 -15.12 -0.13 9.09
CA GLN A 125 -16.24 0.69 8.62
C GLN A 125 -15.71 1.67 7.59
N LYS A 126 -16.37 1.76 6.43
CA LYS A 126 -16.01 2.75 5.43
C LYS A 126 -16.58 4.12 5.85
N PRO A 127 -15.76 5.17 5.98
CA PRO A 127 -16.28 6.49 6.30
C PRO A 127 -17.12 7.06 5.16
N LYS A 128 -18.17 7.80 5.54
CA LYS A 128 -19.05 8.57 4.64
C LYS A 128 -18.45 9.93 4.28
N GLY A 129 -17.63 10.51 5.15
CA GLY A 129 -17.00 11.80 4.91
C GLY A 129 -16.19 12.31 6.10
N ILE A 130 -15.95 13.62 6.08
CA ILE A 130 -15.20 14.36 7.12
C ILE A 130 -16.12 15.44 7.67
N ALA A 131 -16.06 15.68 8.98
CA ALA A 131 -16.67 16.82 9.64
C ALA A 131 -15.63 17.53 10.53
N CYS A 132 -15.86 18.81 10.84
CA CYS A 132 -15.11 19.51 11.86
C CYS A 132 -15.89 19.46 13.19
N ARG A 133 -15.24 19.01 14.26
CA ARG A 133 -15.79 19.03 15.62
C ARG A 133 -14.69 19.45 16.58
N ASP A 134 -14.96 20.43 17.44
CA ASP A 134 -13.99 20.95 18.41
C ASP A 134 -12.65 21.30 17.75
N GLU A 135 -12.73 21.99 16.60
CA GLU A 135 -11.58 22.38 15.78
C GLU A 135 -10.74 21.20 15.23
N LYS A 136 -11.24 19.97 15.31
CA LYS A 136 -10.56 18.77 14.80
C LYS A 136 -11.32 18.15 13.64
N PRO A 137 -10.61 17.65 12.61
CA PRO A 137 -11.24 16.87 11.57
C PRO A 137 -11.58 15.47 12.11
N ILE A 138 -12.82 15.02 11.91
CA ILE A 138 -13.28 13.69 12.31
C ILE A 138 -13.89 12.95 11.12
N LEU A 139 -13.74 11.62 11.11
CA LEU A 139 -14.42 10.76 10.15
C LEU A 139 -15.88 10.58 10.56
N THR A 140 -16.80 10.64 9.60
CA THR A 140 -18.20 10.28 9.79
C THR A 140 -18.47 8.91 9.19
N TYR A 141 -19.29 8.08 9.84
CA TYR A 141 -19.59 6.69 9.44
C TYR A 141 -21.08 6.45 9.23
#